data_AF-A0A9N8EK01-F1
#
_entry.id   AF-A0A9N8EK01-F1
#
_cell.length_a   1.000
_cell.length_b   1.000
_cell.length_c   1.000
_cell.angle_alpha   90.00
_cell.angle_beta   90.00
_cell.angle_gamma   90.00
#
_symmetry.space_group_name_H-M   'P 1'
#
loop_
_entity.id
_entity.type
_entity.pdbx_description
1 polymer ?
#
loop_
_entity_poly.entity_id
_entity_poly.type
_entity_poly.pdbx_seq_one_letter_code
_entity_poly.pdbx_strand_id
1 'polypeptide(L)'
;MPPSRTRSNNSGSNGNVATGKNLVRAMLLLGVASLAINFRYYSKIRGAIVGPSDESFDSSDSSSTVIGGGGSSLISKGMGMSVLSSSVRKSENADTKGHRKGKKPKKTFDGELAGGQLIKKDKKGNTVVKVITALNKEDLGDAAGDDDNTQGDMTLEEAIKGREPIIRVLKEAGIQDFDAATVAKLPMWEQVEKLYGKGPVVYGLDTCEAFRNSVPPEDASLASSGIFNSGTNTLAMYMNANCIMPENKKERYGGMRWQVPWGKHMVAKRKWTNTVKSDRKVNKTTVMPIVAIRDPYSWMQSLCRHPYATKWHHTAKHCPNLVPNQDDLDLFPYLENTVPARIDYPERAEHWDSLVHLYNDWYGQYFRADYPRLMVRFEDLLFNVHEMVETVCTCVGGVPREKQFAYVVDSGKFGPGHPEKGASQHTNLIGAMVKYGTDKLRFKGMTDEDLLFAHENLDPELMAAFQYEVPPPP
;
A
#
# COMPACT_ATOMS: atom_id res chain seq x y z
N MET A 1 44.90 -45.75 49.09
CA MET A 1 43.60 -45.31 49.64
C MET A 1 42.74 -44.82 48.50
N PRO A 2 41.53 -45.37 48.27
CA PRO A 2 40.54 -44.78 47.36
C PRO A 2 39.63 -43.76 48.10
N PRO A 3 39.04 -42.76 47.40
CA PRO A 3 38.23 -41.72 48.03
C PRO A 3 36.78 -42.16 48.33
N SER A 4 36.12 -41.40 49.21
CA SER A 4 34.79 -41.67 49.79
C SER A 4 33.63 -41.41 48.83
N ARG A 5 32.63 -42.31 48.82
CA ARG A 5 31.29 -42.05 48.26
C ARG A 5 30.46 -41.22 49.25
N THR A 6 29.96 -40.06 48.84
CA THR A 6 28.93 -39.30 49.56
C THR A 6 27.53 -39.82 49.20
N ARG A 7 26.63 -39.89 50.19
CA ARG A 7 25.20 -40.21 49.99
C ARG A 7 24.42 -38.95 49.66
N SER A 8 23.64 -38.98 48.58
CA SER A 8 22.51 -38.04 48.37
C SER A 8 21.23 -38.65 48.93
N ASN A 9 20.49 -37.91 49.76
CA ASN A 9 19.22 -38.38 50.31
C ASN A 9 18.09 -38.28 49.27
N ASN A 10 17.25 -39.31 49.20
CA ASN A 10 16.10 -39.36 48.30
C ASN A 10 14.83 -38.94 49.07
N SER A 11 14.24 -37.79 48.74
CA SER A 11 12.99 -37.32 49.34
C SER A 11 11.78 -37.86 48.57
N GLY A 12 11.10 -38.86 49.12
CA GLY A 12 9.93 -39.48 48.47
C GLY A 12 8.68 -38.60 48.51
N SER A 13 8.08 -38.34 47.34
CA SER A 13 6.77 -37.70 47.21
C SER A 13 5.67 -38.76 47.04
N ASN A 14 4.68 -38.80 47.94
CA ASN A 14 3.56 -39.74 47.84
C ASN A 14 2.66 -39.42 46.63
N GLY A 15 2.61 -40.34 45.66
CA GLY A 15 1.73 -40.22 44.49
C GLY A 15 0.31 -40.66 44.78
N ASN A 16 -0.64 -39.72 44.82
CA ASN A 16 -2.07 -40.05 44.83
C ASN A 16 -2.50 -40.56 43.45
N VAL A 17 -2.92 -41.83 43.37
CA VAL A 17 -3.37 -42.47 42.14
C VAL A 17 -4.77 -41.98 41.75
N ALA A 18 -4.84 -40.84 41.06
CA ALA A 18 -6.06 -40.35 40.45
C ALA A 18 -6.51 -41.31 39.33
N THR A 19 -7.79 -41.75 39.38
CA THR A 19 -8.29 -42.80 38.48
C THR A 19 -8.44 -42.30 37.04
N GLY A 20 -7.76 -42.96 36.10
CA GLY A 20 -7.58 -42.50 34.71
C GLY A 20 -8.86 -42.27 33.88
N LYS A 21 -10.02 -42.72 34.36
CA LYS A 21 -11.33 -42.46 33.73
C LYS A 21 -11.67 -40.96 33.65
N ASN A 22 -11.19 -40.15 34.60
CA ASN A 22 -11.42 -38.70 34.57
C ASN A 22 -10.51 -37.97 33.57
N LEU A 23 -9.26 -38.43 33.39
CA LEU A 23 -8.30 -37.81 32.46
C LEU A 23 -8.75 -37.97 31.00
N VAL A 24 -9.16 -39.17 30.60
CA VAL A 24 -9.70 -39.43 29.25
C VAL A 24 -10.94 -38.58 28.97
N ARG A 25 -11.82 -38.40 29.96
CA ARG A 25 -13.03 -37.57 29.83
C ARG A 25 -12.70 -36.08 29.70
N ALA A 26 -11.69 -35.59 30.43
CA ALA A 26 -11.18 -34.23 30.29
C ALA A 26 -10.53 -33.98 28.91
N MET A 27 -9.71 -34.92 28.43
CA MET A 27 -9.09 -34.84 27.10
C MET A 27 -10.13 -34.85 25.97
N LEU A 28 -11.17 -35.68 26.06
CA LEU A 28 -12.30 -35.66 25.11
C LEU A 28 -13.06 -34.33 25.13
N LEU A 29 -13.32 -33.76 26.31
CA LEU A 29 -13.99 -32.45 26.43
C LEU A 29 -13.13 -31.31 25.86
N LEU A 30 -11.81 -31.32 26.09
CA LEU A 30 -10.88 -30.36 25.50
C LEU A 30 -10.79 -30.51 23.98
N GLY A 31 -10.75 -31.74 23.46
CA GLY A 31 -10.77 -32.03 22.03
C GLY A 31 -12.04 -31.51 21.35
N VAL A 32 -13.21 -31.82 21.92
CA VAL A 32 -14.51 -31.34 21.40
C VAL A 32 -14.63 -29.82 21.51
N ALA A 33 -14.14 -29.20 22.59
CA ALA A 33 -14.12 -27.74 22.73
C ALA A 33 -13.22 -27.08 21.67
N SER A 34 -12.02 -27.62 21.42
CA SER A 34 -11.10 -27.14 20.38
C SER A 34 -11.70 -27.31 18.98
N LEU A 35 -12.38 -28.44 18.70
CA LEU A 35 -13.09 -28.65 17.44
C LEU A 35 -14.23 -27.65 17.26
N ALA A 36 -15.01 -27.38 18.32
CA ALA A 36 -16.13 -26.43 18.29
C ALA A 36 -15.66 -24.97 18.13
N ILE A 37 -14.53 -24.59 18.73
CA ILE A 37 -13.89 -23.29 18.54
C ILE A 37 -13.43 -23.13 17.09
N ASN A 38 -12.74 -24.14 16.53
CA ASN A 38 -12.33 -24.14 15.11
C ASN A 38 -13.55 -24.08 14.18
N PHE A 39 -14.59 -24.88 14.41
CA PHE A 39 -15.80 -24.86 13.57
C PHE A 39 -16.54 -23.51 13.63
N ARG A 40 -16.56 -22.84 14.79
CA ARG A 40 -17.07 -21.46 14.92
C ARG A 40 -16.17 -20.43 14.24
N TYR A 41 -14.86 -20.63 14.22
CA TYR A 41 -13.91 -19.77 13.52
C TYR A 41 -14.09 -19.87 11.99
N TYR A 42 -14.07 -21.09 11.45
CA TYR A 42 -14.22 -21.34 10.00
C TYR A 42 -15.62 -21.02 9.47
N SER A 43 -16.71 -21.27 10.21
CA SER A 43 -18.05 -20.88 9.76
C SER A 43 -18.23 -19.36 9.69
N LYS A 44 -17.61 -18.61 10.60
CA LYS A 44 -17.60 -17.14 10.60
C LYS A 44 -16.80 -16.55 9.44
N ILE A 45 -15.71 -17.22 9.02
CA ILE A 45 -14.96 -16.87 7.80
C ILE A 45 -15.79 -17.16 6.55
N ARG A 46 -16.47 -18.31 6.46
CA ARG A 46 -17.33 -18.65 5.31
C ARG A 46 -18.47 -17.65 5.11
N GLY A 47 -19.09 -17.18 6.21
CA GLY A 47 -20.10 -16.13 6.19
C GLY A 47 -19.58 -14.72 5.86
N ALA A 48 -18.27 -14.47 5.96
CA ALA A 48 -17.65 -13.18 5.60
C ALA A 48 -17.22 -13.11 4.11
N ILE A 49 -17.07 -14.27 3.46
CA ILE A 49 -16.67 -14.37 2.04
C ILE A 49 -17.89 -14.36 1.09
N VAL A 50 -19.09 -14.70 1.60
CA VAL A 50 -20.35 -14.63 0.85
C VAL A 50 -21.29 -13.61 1.50
N GLY A 51 -20.96 -12.32 1.34
CA GLY A 51 -21.91 -11.23 1.57
C GLY A 51 -22.96 -11.15 0.44
N PRO A 52 -24.18 -10.64 0.70
CA PRO A 52 -25.26 -10.66 -0.29
C PRO A 52 -24.96 -9.76 -1.49
N SER A 53 -25.13 -10.31 -2.69
CA SER A 53 -24.90 -9.65 -3.97
C SER A 53 -26.15 -8.93 -4.50
N ASP A 54 -26.58 -7.86 -3.82
CA ASP A 54 -27.69 -7.00 -4.26
C ASP A 54 -27.29 -6.02 -5.39
N GLU A 55 -26.85 -6.55 -6.55
CA GLU A 55 -27.05 -5.90 -7.86
C GLU A 55 -27.76 -6.94 -8.75
N SER A 56 -29.10 -6.86 -8.82
CA SER A 56 -29.93 -7.78 -9.60
C SER A 56 -29.65 -7.65 -11.10
N PHE A 57 -29.10 -8.71 -11.70
CA PHE A 57 -28.74 -8.75 -13.11
C PHE A 57 -29.96 -9.16 -13.95
N ASP A 58 -30.79 -8.18 -14.32
CA ASP A 58 -31.90 -8.40 -15.26
C ASP A 58 -31.34 -8.50 -16.68
N SER A 59 -31.26 -9.73 -17.19
CA SER A 59 -30.82 -10.05 -18.55
C SER A 59 -32.01 -10.45 -19.40
N SER A 60 -32.70 -9.45 -19.95
CA SER A 60 -33.79 -9.60 -20.91
C SER A 60 -33.50 -8.80 -22.19
N ASP A 61 -33.90 -9.35 -23.34
CA ASP A 61 -33.75 -8.86 -24.71
C ASP A 61 -32.33 -8.61 -25.28
N SER A 62 -32.06 -8.88 -26.57
CA SER A 62 -32.74 -9.79 -27.52
C SER A 62 -31.78 -10.14 -28.68
N SER A 63 -32.13 -11.13 -29.49
CA SER A 63 -31.30 -11.68 -30.56
C SER A 63 -31.38 -10.93 -31.89
N SER A 64 -30.30 -10.94 -32.69
CA SER A 64 -30.41 -10.84 -34.15
C SER A 64 -29.22 -11.45 -34.91
N THR A 65 -29.55 -12.17 -35.99
CA THR A 65 -28.68 -12.87 -36.96
C THR A 65 -29.42 -12.97 -38.31
N VAL A 66 -28.78 -13.18 -39.46
CA VAL A 66 -27.34 -13.38 -39.77
C VAL A 66 -26.82 -12.14 -40.56
N ILE A 67 -25.87 -12.08 -41.51
CA ILE A 67 -25.07 -13.01 -42.32
C ILE A 67 -23.64 -12.43 -42.45
N GLY A 68 -22.63 -13.28 -42.70
CA GLY A 68 -21.25 -12.82 -42.97
C GLY A 68 -20.98 -12.40 -44.42
N GLY A 69 -19.70 -12.17 -44.73
CA GLY A 69 -19.21 -11.83 -46.08
C GLY A 69 -17.92 -11.00 -46.02
N GLY A 70 -16.88 -11.39 -46.75
CA GLY A 70 -15.62 -10.65 -46.85
C GLY A 70 -15.50 -9.90 -48.18
N GLY A 71 -14.59 -8.92 -48.27
CA GLY A 71 -14.26 -8.24 -49.51
C GLY A 71 -13.45 -6.96 -49.30
N SER A 72 -12.29 -6.87 -49.95
CA SER A 72 -11.48 -5.64 -49.99
C SER A 72 -11.65 -4.94 -51.34
N SER A 73 -11.85 -3.63 -51.35
CA SER A 73 -11.30 -2.72 -52.38
C SER A 73 -11.52 -1.24 -52.01
N LEU A 74 -10.76 -0.35 -52.65
CA LEU A 74 -10.93 1.10 -52.58
C LEU A 74 -11.99 1.58 -53.59
N ILE A 75 -12.57 2.77 -53.38
CA ILE A 75 -12.47 3.94 -54.31
C ILE A 75 -13.33 5.14 -53.84
N SER A 76 -12.94 6.33 -54.32
CA SER A 76 -13.35 7.69 -53.93
C SER A 76 -14.72 8.21 -54.44
N LYS A 77 -15.14 9.37 -53.88
CA LYS A 77 -16.17 10.34 -54.36
C LYS A 77 -17.64 9.92 -54.07
N GLY A 78 -18.58 10.85 -53.87
CA GLY A 78 -18.47 12.30 -53.65
C GLY A 78 -19.71 13.12 -54.03
N MET A 79 -20.07 14.14 -53.22
CA MET A 79 -21.12 15.17 -53.42
C MET A 79 -22.59 14.73 -53.57
N GLY A 80 -23.51 15.53 -53.00
CA GLY A 80 -24.96 15.41 -53.22
C GLY A 80 -25.81 16.09 -52.13
N MET A 81 -26.55 17.15 -52.47
CA MET A 81 -27.48 17.85 -51.56
C MET A 81 -28.94 17.53 -51.87
N SER A 82 -29.74 17.24 -50.83
CA SER A 82 -31.17 17.56 -50.73
C SER A 82 -31.57 17.35 -49.26
N VAL A 83 -32.02 18.33 -48.46
CA VAL A 83 -33.23 19.17 -48.61
C VAL A 83 -34.52 18.34 -48.68
N LEU A 84 -35.07 18.02 -47.50
CA LEU A 84 -36.51 17.82 -47.32
C LEU A 84 -36.96 18.48 -46.02
N SER A 85 -38.24 18.84 -45.95
CA SER A 85 -38.83 19.74 -44.96
C SER A 85 -39.95 19.07 -44.15
N SER A 86 -40.36 19.73 -43.06
CA SER A 86 -41.46 19.37 -42.15
C SER A 86 -41.21 18.08 -41.32
N SER A 87 -41.54 18.02 -40.03
CA SER A 87 -42.80 18.51 -39.45
C SER A 87 -42.66 18.99 -37.99
N VAL A 88 -43.40 20.03 -37.63
CA VAL A 88 -43.46 20.56 -36.26
C VAL A 88 -44.49 19.76 -35.46
N ARG A 89 -44.07 19.18 -34.33
CA ARG A 89 -44.97 18.78 -33.25
C ARG A 89 -44.55 19.45 -31.94
N LYS A 90 -45.39 20.34 -31.42
CA LYS A 90 -45.33 20.75 -30.02
C LYS A 90 -45.80 19.58 -29.17
N SER A 91 -44.94 19.06 -28.30
CA SER A 91 -45.35 18.26 -27.14
C SER A 91 -45.35 19.17 -25.91
N GLU A 92 -46.44 19.19 -25.16
CA GLU A 92 -46.59 20.04 -23.99
C GLU A 92 -45.72 19.52 -22.84
N ASN A 93 -44.97 20.43 -22.18
CA ASN A 93 -44.15 20.08 -21.03
C ASN A 93 -45.03 19.89 -19.79
N ALA A 94 -45.27 18.64 -19.40
CA ALA A 94 -45.86 18.32 -18.11
C ALA A 94 -44.91 18.76 -16.96
N ASP A 95 -45.36 19.70 -16.12
CA ASP A 95 -44.58 20.29 -15.02
C ASP A 95 -44.35 19.28 -13.88
N THR A 96 -43.45 18.34 -14.13
CA THR A 96 -43.04 17.32 -13.16
C THR A 96 -42.12 17.95 -12.13
N LYS A 97 -42.70 18.34 -10.99
CA LYS A 97 -42.02 18.80 -9.76
C LYS A 97 -41.19 17.69 -9.11
N GLY A 98 -40.19 17.21 -9.83
CA GLY A 98 -39.28 16.17 -9.42
C GLY A 98 -38.54 16.58 -8.15
N HIS A 99 -38.79 15.86 -7.05
CA HIS A 99 -38.02 15.97 -5.82
C HIS A 99 -36.54 15.76 -6.14
N ARG A 100 -35.78 16.87 -6.22
CA ARG A 100 -34.32 16.86 -6.30
C ARG A 100 -33.77 16.32 -4.97
N LYS A 101 -33.75 14.99 -4.82
CA LYS A 101 -33.06 14.29 -3.72
C LYS A 101 -31.68 14.93 -3.57
N GLY A 102 -31.46 15.61 -2.46
CA GLY A 102 -30.29 16.47 -2.27
C GLY A 102 -29.01 15.70 -2.62
N LYS A 103 -28.23 16.22 -3.56
CA LYS A 103 -26.95 15.61 -3.95
C LYS A 103 -26.08 15.57 -2.70
N LYS A 104 -25.98 14.38 -2.07
CA LYS A 104 -25.17 14.17 -0.85
C LYS A 104 -23.79 14.79 -1.07
N PRO A 105 -23.25 15.56 -0.10
CA PRO A 105 -21.98 16.26 -0.27
C PRO A 105 -20.92 15.25 -0.73
N LYS A 106 -20.43 15.42 -1.94
CA LYS A 106 -19.47 14.50 -2.55
C LYS A 106 -18.13 14.72 -1.84
N LYS A 107 -17.64 13.74 -1.07
CA LYS A 107 -16.27 13.72 -0.50
C LYS A 107 -15.27 14.42 -1.43
N THR A 108 -14.88 15.65 -1.15
CA THR A 108 -13.68 16.23 -1.77
C THR A 108 -12.46 15.81 -0.96
N PHE A 109 -11.28 16.08 -1.49
CA PHE A 109 -10.01 15.91 -0.77
C PHE A 109 -9.42 17.28 -0.43
N ASP A 110 -10.31 18.28 -0.29
CA ASP A 110 -10.01 19.66 0.08
C ASP A 110 -9.69 19.67 1.58
N GLY A 111 -8.62 18.98 1.96
CA GLY A 111 -8.16 18.88 3.33
C GLY A 111 -7.78 20.27 3.81
N GLU A 112 -8.51 20.77 4.80
CA GLU A 112 -8.03 21.87 5.62
C GLU A 112 -6.67 21.49 6.20
N LEU A 113 -5.74 22.45 6.27
CA LEU A 113 -4.44 22.24 6.88
C LEU A 113 -4.51 22.75 8.32
N ALA A 114 -4.13 21.91 9.28
CA ALA A 114 -3.91 22.34 10.66
C ALA A 114 -2.40 22.26 10.92
N GLY A 115 -1.72 23.41 10.98
CA GLY A 115 -0.27 23.49 11.18
C GLY A 115 0.55 22.75 10.11
N GLY A 116 0.05 22.59 8.89
CA GLY A 116 0.69 21.80 7.83
C GLY A 116 0.25 20.33 7.77
N GLN A 117 -0.59 19.85 8.70
CA GLN A 117 -1.11 18.48 8.64
C GLN A 117 -2.36 18.38 7.75
N LEU A 118 -2.39 17.36 6.89
CA LEU A 118 -3.54 17.09 6.01
C LEU A 118 -4.73 16.51 6.80
N ILE A 119 -5.74 17.34 7.07
CA ILE A 119 -6.93 16.90 7.80
C ILE A 119 -7.88 16.09 6.91
N LYS A 120 -8.11 14.82 7.28
CA LYS A 120 -9.04 13.92 6.60
C LYS A 120 -10.41 14.01 7.28
N LYS A 121 -11.46 14.18 6.49
CA LYS A 121 -12.86 14.26 6.95
C LYS A 121 -13.71 13.06 6.50
N ASP A 122 -14.70 12.69 7.30
CA ASP A 122 -15.62 11.58 7.02
C ASP A 122 -16.72 11.94 5.98
N LYS A 123 -17.75 11.08 5.84
CA LYS A 123 -18.91 11.36 4.96
C LYS A 123 -19.87 12.44 5.51
N LYS A 124 -19.70 12.88 6.75
CA LYS A 124 -20.52 13.88 7.45
C LYS A 124 -19.80 15.23 7.59
N GLY A 125 -18.48 15.27 7.39
CA GLY A 125 -17.62 16.44 7.56
C GLY A 125 -16.81 16.44 8.86
N ASN A 126 -16.88 15.39 9.69
CA ASN A 126 -16.11 15.27 10.92
C ASN A 126 -14.64 14.98 10.59
N THR A 127 -13.71 15.65 11.28
CA THR A 127 -12.30 15.24 11.30
C THR A 127 -12.16 13.83 11.88
N VAL A 128 -11.37 12.97 11.22
CA VAL A 128 -11.13 11.57 11.63
C VAL A 128 -9.65 11.25 11.83
N VAL A 129 -8.82 12.26 12.09
CA VAL A 129 -7.38 12.14 12.35
C VAL A 129 -7.02 12.75 13.70
N LYS A 130 -6.10 12.13 14.45
CA LYS A 130 -5.38 12.81 15.55
C LYS A 130 -4.46 13.84 14.89
N VAL A 131 -4.63 15.12 15.21
CA VAL A 131 -3.60 16.13 14.93
C VAL A 131 -2.52 15.95 15.98
N ILE A 132 -1.27 15.80 15.55
CA ILE A 132 -0.14 15.51 16.44
C ILE A 132 0.71 16.78 16.53
N THR A 133 0.52 17.60 17.56
CA THR A 133 1.30 18.84 17.78
C THR A 133 2.54 18.63 18.63
N ALA A 134 2.58 17.54 19.39
CA ALA A 134 3.68 17.10 20.23
C ALA A 134 4.13 15.70 19.79
N LEU A 135 5.43 15.42 19.83
CA LEU A 135 6.00 14.10 19.58
C LEU A 135 5.95 13.27 20.87
N ASN A 136 5.05 12.28 20.96
CA ASN A 136 4.86 11.45 22.16
C ASN A 136 5.28 9.99 21.92
N LYS A 137 5.55 9.22 22.99
CA LYS A 137 5.93 7.79 22.89
C LYS A 137 4.91 6.96 22.10
N GLU A 138 3.60 7.18 22.24
CA GLU A 138 2.60 6.39 21.49
C GLU A 138 2.60 6.72 19.98
N ASP A 139 3.06 7.90 19.60
CA ASP A 139 3.17 8.30 18.19
C ASP A 139 4.36 7.62 17.48
N LEU A 140 5.29 6.98 18.20
CA LEU A 140 6.33 6.12 17.61
C LEU A 140 5.81 4.72 17.20
N GLY A 141 4.76 4.23 17.86
CA GLY A 141 4.19 2.90 17.66
C GLY A 141 5.13 1.70 17.90
N ASP A 142 4.69 0.52 17.46
CA ASP A 142 5.33 -0.80 17.65
C ASP A 142 6.82 -0.91 17.22
N ALA A 143 7.35 0.10 16.52
CA ALA A 143 8.71 0.12 15.98
C ALA A 143 9.77 0.67 16.96
N ALA A 144 9.35 1.37 18.02
CA ALA A 144 10.26 2.04 18.97
C ALA A 144 11.04 1.09 19.89
N GLY A 145 10.50 -0.12 20.11
CA GLY A 145 10.97 -1.03 21.16
C GLY A 145 10.60 -0.57 22.57
N ASP A 146 10.58 -1.53 23.50
CA ASP A 146 10.32 -1.30 24.93
C ASP A 146 11.59 -0.91 25.73
N ASP A 147 12.70 -0.63 25.03
CA ASP A 147 14.01 -0.29 25.58
C ASP A 147 14.05 1.14 26.17
N ASP A 148 13.22 1.43 27.17
CA ASP A 148 13.22 2.70 27.90
C ASP A 148 14.43 2.85 28.84
N ASN A 149 15.11 1.74 29.19
CA ASN A 149 16.14 1.66 30.22
C ASN A 149 17.51 2.29 29.88
N THR A 150 17.67 2.96 28.73
CA THR A 150 18.98 3.44 28.23
C THR A 150 19.09 4.95 28.04
N GLN A 151 18.08 5.72 28.45
CA GLN A 151 18.08 7.18 28.37
C GLN A 151 18.33 7.78 29.76
N GLY A 152 19.57 8.18 30.02
CA GLY A 152 19.94 9.04 31.15
C GLY A 152 19.58 10.50 30.89
N ASP A 153 20.22 11.43 31.61
CA ASP A 153 19.95 12.88 31.58
C ASP A 153 20.43 13.58 30.28
N MET A 154 20.07 13.03 29.11
CA MET A 154 20.35 13.58 27.79
C MET A 154 19.49 14.83 27.53
N THR A 155 20.09 15.91 27.06
CA THR A 155 19.32 17.13 26.73
C THR A 155 18.60 17.01 25.39
N LEU A 156 17.62 17.89 25.14
CA LEU A 156 16.90 17.90 23.85
C LEU A 156 17.84 18.27 22.69
N GLU A 157 18.82 19.14 22.93
CA GLU A 157 19.85 19.54 21.97
C GLU A 157 20.76 18.35 21.60
N GLU A 158 21.13 17.52 22.58
CA GLU A 158 21.89 16.29 22.36
C GLU A 158 21.09 15.25 21.60
N ALA A 159 19.80 15.10 21.91
CA ALA A 159 18.91 14.18 21.21
C ALA A 159 18.67 14.61 19.75
N ILE A 160 18.51 15.92 19.48
CA ILE A 160 18.31 16.48 18.13
C ILE A 160 19.57 16.34 17.25
N LYS A 161 20.77 16.27 17.85
CA LYS A 161 22.05 16.24 17.12
C LYS A 161 22.13 15.06 16.15
N GLY A 162 22.35 15.34 14.87
CA GLY A 162 22.36 14.35 13.79
C GLY A 162 20.98 13.84 13.36
N ARG A 163 19.89 14.46 13.84
CA ARG A 163 18.49 14.20 13.48
C ARG A 163 17.79 15.44 12.90
N GLU A 164 18.52 16.53 12.70
CA GLU A 164 18.00 17.85 12.34
C GLU A 164 17.11 17.84 11.07
N PRO A 165 17.41 17.07 10.00
CA PRO A 165 16.53 16.99 8.83
C PRO A 165 15.17 16.34 9.14
N ILE A 166 15.12 15.34 10.02
CA ILE A 166 13.87 14.69 10.46
C ILE A 166 13.08 15.66 11.34
N ILE A 167 13.75 16.31 12.30
CA ILE A 167 13.12 17.31 13.17
C ILE A 167 12.58 18.50 12.36
N ARG A 168 13.25 18.90 11.27
CA ARG A 168 12.73 19.88 10.31
C ARG A 168 11.42 19.39 9.67
N VAL A 169 11.39 18.18 9.10
CA VAL A 169 10.16 17.61 8.51
C VAL A 169 9.02 17.54 9.53
N LEU A 170 9.29 17.13 10.78
CA LEU A 170 8.27 17.09 11.83
C LEU A 170 7.77 18.50 12.20
N LYS A 171 8.65 19.51 12.26
CA LYS A 171 8.27 20.92 12.51
C LYS A 171 7.47 21.57 11.40
N GLU A 172 7.83 21.31 10.13
CA GLU A 172 7.04 21.75 8.97
C GLU A 172 5.67 21.07 8.92
N ALA A 173 5.61 19.81 9.40
CA ALA A 173 4.40 19.05 9.64
C ALA A 173 3.65 19.45 10.94
N GLY A 174 4.00 20.56 11.59
CA GLY A 174 3.22 21.12 12.70
C GLY A 174 3.49 20.52 14.08
N ILE A 175 4.43 19.59 14.20
CA ILE A 175 4.87 19.04 15.49
C ILE A 175 5.90 20.03 16.07
N GLN A 176 5.56 20.73 17.14
CA GLN A 176 6.41 21.76 17.74
C GLN A 176 7.02 21.34 19.08
N ASP A 177 6.31 20.51 19.85
CA ASP A 177 6.76 20.04 21.15
C ASP A 177 7.51 18.71 21.00
N PHE A 178 8.70 18.62 21.60
CA PHE A 178 9.60 17.46 21.52
C PHE A 178 10.22 17.19 22.88
N ASP A 179 10.20 15.96 23.35
CA ASP A 179 11.02 15.51 24.48
C ASP A 179 12.27 14.74 24.00
N ALA A 180 13.35 14.81 24.79
CA ALA A 180 14.63 14.22 24.41
C ALA A 180 14.58 12.68 24.26
N ALA A 181 13.78 12.00 25.07
CA ALA A 181 13.65 10.54 25.06
C ALA A 181 12.97 10.05 23.78
N THR A 182 11.85 10.68 23.40
CA THR A 182 11.12 10.33 22.17
C THR A 182 11.89 10.76 20.91
N VAL A 183 12.60 11.90 20.93
CA VAL A 183 13.51 12.30 19.83
C VAL A 183 14.67 11.31 19.64
N ALA A 184 15.31 10.86 20.72
CA ALA A 184 16.45 9.94 20.61
C ALA A 184 16.07 8.55 20.06
N LYS A 185 14.78 8.17 20.06
CA LYS A 185 14.26 6.96 19.40
C LYS A 185 14.00 7.14 17.88
N LEU A 186 14.09 8.35 17.34
CA LEU A 186 14.15 8.58 15.88
C LEU A 186 15.52 8.13 15.33
N PRO A 187 15.62 7.72 14.04
CA PRO A 187 16.88 7.36 13.41
C PRO A 187 17.82 8.58 13.29
N MET A 188 19.12 8.33 13.26
CA MET A 188 20.11 9.32 12.83
C MET A 188 19.98 9.54 11.32
N TRP A 189 20.21 10.77 10.84
CA TRP A 189 20.15 11.07 9.41
C TRP A 189 21.18 10.27 8.59
N GLU A 190 22.36 10.01 9.16
CA GLU A 190 23.38 9.14 8.57
C GLU A 190 22.87 7.71 8.32
N GLN A 191 21.99 7.18 9.17
CA GLN A 191 21.38 5.85 8.97
C GLN A 191 20.36 5.87 7.81
N VAL A 192 19.64 6.98 7.64
CA VAL A 192 18.74 7.21 6.50
C VAL A 192 19.55 7.36 5.21
N GLU A 193 20.61 8.17 5.21
CA GLU A 193 21.49 8.35 4.03
C GLU A 193 22.24 7.06 3.65
N LYS A 194 22.64 6.22 4.62
CA LYS A 194 23.24 4.91 4.34
C LYS A 194 22.26 4.00 3.58
N LEU A 195 21.00 3.94 4.02
CA LEU A 195 20.01 3.02 3.48
C LEU A 195 19.40 3.48 2.14
N TYR A 196 19.25 4.79 1.94
CA TYR A 196 18.46 5.35 0.85
C TYR A 196 19.14 6.48 0.07
N GLY A 197 20.37 6.85 0.40
CA GLY A 197 21.06 7.98 -0.22
C GLY A 197 20.58 9.35 0.28
N LYS A 198 21.18 10.42 -0.27
CA LYS A 198 21.05 11.80 0.26
C LYS A 198 19.82 12.59 -0.21
N GLY A 199 18.97 11.98 -1.04
CA GLY A 199 17.84 12.65 -1.69
C GLY A 199 16.90 11.64 -2.35
N PRO A 200 15.82 12.12 -3.00
CA PRO A 200 14.77 11.25 -3.51
C PRO A 200 15.16 10.52 -4.80
N VAL A 201 14.72 9.27 -4.93
CA VAL A 201 14.85 8.49 -6.17
C VAL A 201 13.52 8.54 -6.93
N VAL A 202 13.52 9.30 -8.02
CA VAL A 202 12.41 9.40 -8.97
C VAL A 202 12.88 8.82 -10.31
N TYR A 203 12.60 7.54 -10.54
CA TYR A 203 12.90 6.89 -11.82
C TYR A 203 11.86 7.27 -12.88
N GLY A 204 12.29 7.37 -14.16
CA GLY A 204 11.42 7.69 -15.29
C GLY A 204 11.35 9.17 -15.66
N LEU A 205 12.20 10.03 -15.08
CA LEU A 205 12.25 11.48 -15.36
C LEU A 205 12.59 11.82 -16.82
N ASP A 206 13.29 10.91 -17.51
CA ASP A 206 13.51 10.91 -18.96
C ASP A 206 12.19 10.96 -19.75
N THR A 207 11.12 10.35 -19.24
CA THR A 207 9.81 10.28 -19.93
C THR A 207 8.93 11.51 -19.72
N CYS A 208 9.34 12.45 -18.84
CA CYS A 208 8.57 13.65 -18.52
C CYS A 208 8.29 14.53 -19.75
N GLU A 209 9.31 14.78 -20.58
CA GLU A 209 9.15 15.61 -21.78
C GLU A 209 8.26 14.93 -22.82
N ALA A 210 8.46 13.63 -23.06
CA ALA A 210 7.62 12.86 -23.97
C ALA A 210 6.15 12.86 -23.55
N PHE A 211 5.86 12.85 -22.23
CA PHE A 211 4.49 13.00 -21.72
C PHE A 211 3.93 14.40 -22.01
N ARG A 212 4.63 15.47 -21.61
CA ARG A 212 4.18 16.86 -21.82
C ARG A 212 3.97 17.20 -23.30
N ASN A 213 4.78 16.64 -24.19
CA ASN A 213 4.69 16.87 -25.63
C ASN A 213 3.61 16.02 -26.33
N SER A 214 3.09 14.97 -25.69
CA SER A 214 2.07 14.07 -26.28
C SER A 214 0.68 14.18 -25.64
N VAL A 215 0.55 14.88 -24.51
CA VAL A 215 -0.70 15.02 -23.75
C VAL A 215 -1.07 16.50 -23.57
N PRO A 216 -2.23 16.96 -24.08
CA PRO A 216 -2.69 18.33 -23.84
C PRO A 216 -2.82 18.64 -22.33
N PRO A 217 -2.31 19.78 -21.83
CA PRO A 217 -2.33 20.13 -20.41
C PRO A 217 -3.73 20.08 -19.77
N GLU A 218 -4.78 20.36 -20.53
CA GLU A 218 -6.17 20.29 -20.07
C GLU A 218 -6.73 18.86 -19.89
N ASP A 219 -6.01 17.83 -20.34
CA ASP A 219 -6.32 16.40 -20.13
C ASP A 219 -5.23 15.66 -19.33
N ALA A 220 -4.04 16.25 -19.17
CA ALA A 220 -2.91 15.71 -18.42
C ALA A 220 -3.23 15.50 -16.93
N SER A 221 -2.85 14.34 -16.38
CA SER A 221 -3.16 13.99 -14.99
C SER A 221 -2.14 13.03 -14.37
N LEU A 222 -1.94 13.13 -13.05
CA LEU A 222 -1.13 12.21 -12.24
C LEU A 222 -2.01 11.16 -11.57
N ALA A 223 -1.55 9.93 -11.43
CA ALA A 223 -2.33 8.89 -10.76
C ALA A 223 -1.48 7.86 -10.02
N SER A 224 -1.87 7.50 -8.78
CA SER A 224 -1.12 6.48 -8.03
C SER A 224 -1.24 5.07 -8.62
N SER A 225 -0.13 4.35 -8.61
CA SER A 225 0.00 2.91 -8.83
C SER A 225 1.02 2.34 -7.81
N GLY A 226 1.11 1.02 -7.71
CA GLY A 226 2.00 0.31 -6.79
C GLY A 226 1.33 -0.96 -6.26
N ILE A 227 2.10 -2.03 -6.01
CA ILE A 227 1.62 -3.28 -5.42
C ILE A 227 1.01 -3.05 -4.01
N PHE A 228 0.33 -4.04 -3.44
CA PHE A 228 -0.24 -3.92 -2.08
C PHE A 228 0.84 -3.54 -1.04
N ASN A 229 0.49 -2.71 -0.06
CA ASN A 229 1.40 -2.14 0.98
C ASN A 229 2.59 -1.26 0.53
N SER A 230 2.77 -0.96 -0.76
CA SER A 230 3.76 0.02 -1.26
C SER A 230 3.50 1.50 -0.86
N GLY A 231 2.44 1.80 -0.11
CA GLY A 231 2.13 3.17 0.32
C GLY A 231 1.33 4.03 -0.68
N THR A 232 0.78 3.45 -1.77
CA THR A 232 -0.04 4.16 -2.78
C THR A 232 -1.08 5.15 -2.24
N ASN A 233 -1.71 4.88 -1.08
CA ASN A 233 -2.64 5.83 -0.46
C ASN A 233 -1.94 7.12 -0.04
N THR A 234 -0.78 7.00 0.63
CA THR A 234 0.03 8.11 1.12
C THR A 234 0.56 8.95 -0.04
N LEU A 235 1.05 8.30 -1.10
CA LEU A 235 1.42 8.95 -2.37
C LEU A 235 0.24 9.74 -2.97
N ALA A 236 -0.94 9.12 -3.09
CA ALA A 236 -2.13 9.79 -3.62
C ALA A 236 -2.63 10.96 -2.76
N MET A 237 -2.42 10.90 -1.43
CA MET A 237 -2.69 12.02 -0.53
C MET A 237 -1.71 13.17 -0.75
N TYR A 238 -0.40 12.90 -0.75
CA TYR A 238 0.64 13.92 -0.95
C TYR A 238 0.49 14.64 -2.30
N MET A 239 0.28 13.89 -3.39
CA MET A 239 0.04 14.48 -4.73
C MET A 239 -1.17 15.41 -4.73
N ASN A 240 -2.32 14.94 -4.23
CA ASN A 240 -3.56 15.72 -4.21
C ASN A 240 -3.42 16.97 -3.33
N ALA A 241 -2.80 16.84 -2.16
CA ALA A 241 -2.67 17.92 -1.20
C ALA A 241 -1.64 19.00 -1.59
N ASN A 242 -0.68 18.70 -2.47
CA ASN A 242 0.47 19.59 -2.74
C ASN A 242 0.74 19.93 -4.21
N CYS A 243 0.19 19.18 -5.18
CA CYS A 243 0.38 19.43 -6.63
C CYS A 243 -0.93 19.81 -7.32
N ILE A 244 -0.86 20.60 -8.40
CA ILE A 244 -1.96 20.83 -9.35
C ILE A 244 -1.50 20.78 -10.81
N MET A 245 -2.39 20.34 -11.70
CA MET A 245 -2.39 20.68 -13.12
C MET A 245 -3.33 21.89 -13.31
N PRO A 246 -2.84 23.12 -13.52
CA PRO A 246 -3.68 24.32 -13.55
C PRO A 246 -4.63 24.37 -14.77
N GLU A 247 -4.26 23.74 -15.88
CA GLU A 247 -5.05 23.65 -17.11
C GLU A 247 -6.14 22.57 -17.03
N ASN A 248 -5.88 21.46 -16.32
CA ASN A 248 -6.84 20.35 -16.20
C ASN A 248 -7.97 20.66 -15.21
N LYS A 249 -8.90 21.47 -15.70
CA LYS A 249 -10.17 21.85 -15.06
C LYS A 249 -11.25 20.76 -15.21
N LYS A 250 -10.95 19.67 -15.92
CA LYS A 250 -11.85 18.52 -16.13
C LYS A 250 -11.75 17.53 -14.97
N GLU A 251 -10.53 17.29 -14.47
CA GLU A 251 -10.28 16.39 -13.36
C GLU A 251 -10.55 17.02 -11.99
N ARG A 252 -11.16 16.23 -11.12
CA ARG A 252 -11.85 16.73 -9.92
C ARG A 252 -10.92 17.38 -8.89
N TYR A 253 -9.64 17.05 -8.93
CA TYR A 253 -8.64 17.43 -7.93
C TYR A 253 -7.46 18.18 -8.58
N GLY A 254 -7.70 18.92 -9.68
CA GLY A 254 -6.63 19.60 -10.44
C GLY A 254 -5.65 18.61 -11.05
N GLY A 255 -6.15 17.65 -11.82
CA GLY A 255 -5.36 16.57 -12.41
C GLY A 255 -4.89 15.45 -11.47
N MET A 256 -5.08 15.55 -10.15
CA MET A 256 -4.56 14.55 -9.19
C MET A 256 -5.54 13.38 -8.95
N ARG A 257 -5.27 12.21 -9.52
CA ARG A 257 -6.16 11.03 -9.44
C ARG A 257 -5.75 10.08 -8.32
N TRP A 258 -6.74 9.58 -7.56
CA TRP A 258 -6.51 8.61 -6.48
C TRP A 258 -5.85 7.30 -6.96
N GLN A 259 -6.13 6.89 -8.18
CA GLN A 259 -5.56 5.70 -8.82
C GLN A 259 -5.55 5.83 -10.35
N VAL A 260 -4.67 5.08 -11.01
CA VAL A 260 -4.68 4.89 -12.47
C VAL A 260 -6.02 4.27 -12.94
N PRO A 261 -6.52 4.58 -14.16
CA PRO A 261 -7.79 4.04 -14.68
C PRO A 261 -7.86 2.51 -14.78
N TRP A 262 -6.71 1.82 -14.86
CA TRP A 262 -6.61 0.37 -14.83
C TRP A 262 -6.50 -0.22 -13.41
N GLY A 263 -6.62 0.60 -12.36
CA GLY A 263 -6.57 0.19 -10.95
C GLY A 263 -5.14 0.08 -10.41
N LYS A 264 -4.87 0.75 -9.29
CA LYS A 264 -3.50 1.00 -8.80
C LYS A 264 -2.63 -0.22 -8.51
N HIS A 265 -3.23 -1.35 -8.10
CA HIS A 265 -2.51 -2.58 -7.75
C HIS A 265 -2.32 -3.55 -8.93
N MET A 266 -2.75 -3.16 -10.14
CA MET A 266 -2.56 -3.98 -11.34
C MET A 266 -1.15 -3.81 -11.92
N VAL A 267 -0.58 -4.94 -12.34
CA VAL A 267 0.63 -5.04 -13.18
C VAL A 267 0.52 -4.21 -14.47
N ALA A 268 1.65 -3.70 -14.98
CA ALA A 268 1.67 -2.74 -16.09
C ALA A 268 1.01 -3.27 -17.38
N LYS A 269 1.16 -4.56 -17.70
CA LYS A 269 0.55 -5.19 -18.89
C LYS A 269 -0.99 -5.12 -18.89
N ARG A 270 -1.63 -4.95 -17.73
CA ARG A 270 -3.09 -4.77 -17.61
C ARG A 270 -3.57 -3.33 -17.85
N LYS A 271 -2.68 -2.39 -18.18
CA LYS A 271 -3.04 -1.00 -18.55
C LYS A 271 -4.16 -0.96 -19.58
N TRP A 272 -4.04 -1.74 -20.65
CA TRP A 272 -5.00 -1.72 -21.75
C TRP A 272 -6.25 -2.56 -21.47
N THR A 273 -6.08 -3.79 -20.96
CA THR A 273 -7.17 -4.76 -20.76
C THR A 273 -8.09 -4.43 -19.58
N ASN A 274 -7.59 -4.01 -18.42
CA ASN A 274 -8.42 -3.72 -17.26
C ASN A 274 -8.86 -2.25 -17.18
N THR A 275 -10.10 -1.98 -16.74
CA THR A 275 -10.58 -0.61 -16.46
C THR A 275 -11.57 -0.61 -15.29
N VAL A 276 -11.32 0.19 -14.26
CA VAL A 276 -12.19 0.23 -13.06
C VAL A 276 -13.55 0.88 -13.37
N LYS A 277 -14.64 0.43 -12.69
CA LYS A 277 -16.05 0.87 -12.95
C LYS A 277 -16.22 2.40 -12.90
N SER A 278 -15.40 3.11 -12.12
CA SER A 278 -15.37 4.59 -12.00
C SER A 278 -14.74 5.32 -13.18
N ASP A 279 -13.77 4.72 -13.86
CA ASP A 279 -12.84 5.42 -14.76
C ASP A 279 -12.95 4.94 -16.21
N ARG A 280 -14.04 4.22 -16.55
CA ARG A 280 -14.38 3.73 -17.91
C ARG A 280 -14.48 4.82 -19.00
N LYS A 281 -14.43 6.11 -18.63
CA LYS A 281 -14.46 7.26 -19.55
C LYS A 281 -13.14 8.06 -19.57
N VAL A 282 -12.12 7.62 -18.85
CA VAL A 282 -10.83 8.31 -18.75
C VAL A 282 -9.90 7.79 -19.83
N ASN A 283 -9.31 8.69 -20.62
CA ASN A 283 -8.31 8.29 -21.59
C ASN A 283 -7.03 7.84 -20.88
N LYS A 284 -6.63 6.57 -21.06
CA LYS A 284 -5.47 5.99 -20.37
C LYS A 284 -4.12 6.50 -20.89
N THR A 285 -4.09 7.25 -22.00
CA THR A 285 -2.86 7.90 -22.49
C THR A 285 -2.59 9.23 -21.78
N THR A 286 -3.61 9.93 -21.28
CA THR A 286 -3.46 11.27 -20.65
C THR A 286 -3.19 11.21 -19.14
N VAL A 287 -2.88 10.01 -18.63
CA VAL A 287 -2.60 9.75 -17.22
C VAL A 287 -1.17 9.24 -17.07
N MET A 288 -0.31 10.05 -16.44
CA MET A 288 1.00 9.62 -15.98
C MET A 288 0.83 8.80 -14.69
N PRO A 289 1.21 7.51 -14.67
CA PRO A 289 1.24 6.72 -13.45
C PRO A 289 2.47 7.10 -12.62
N ILE A 290 2.26 7.34 -11.33
CA ILE A 290 3.32 7.40 -10.33
C ILE A 290 3.26 6.09 -9.55
N VAL A 291 4.27 5.24 -9.74
CA VAL A 291 4.36 3.91 -9.14
C VAL A 291 5.09 4.00 -7.81
N ALA A 292 4.39 3.73 -6.71
CA ALA A 292 5.02 3.59 -5.40
C ALA A 292 5.80 2.27 -5.35
N ILE A 293 7.12 2.39 -5.21
CA ILE A 293 8.06 1.33 -4.86
C ILE A 293 8.23 1.35 -3.33
N ARG A 294 8.82 0.31 -2.76
CA ARG A 294 9.20 0.20 -1.35
C ARG A 294 10.39 -0.77 -1.23
N ASP A 295 11.21 -0.63 -0.20
CA ASP A 295 12.28 -1.59 0.12
C ASP A 295 11.70 -3.04 0.13
N PRO A 296 12.27 -3.99 -0.64
CA PRO A 296 11.64 -5.29 -0.84
C PRO A 296 11.48 -6.09 0.45
N TYR A 297 12.50 -6.08 1.33
CA TYR A 297 12.46 -6.79 2.60
C TYR A 297 11.36 -6.24 3.52
N SER A 298 11.34 -4.91 3.67
CA SER A 298 10.32 -4.17 4.44
C SER A 298 8.93 -4.28 3.82
N TRP A 299 8.82 -4.46 2.51
CA TRP A 299 7.56 -4.70 1.80
C TRP A 299 7.04 -6.11 2.06
N MET A 300 7.85 -7.15 1.90
CA MET A 300 7.44 -8.55 2.11
C MET A 300 6.95 -8.76 3.55
N GLN A 301 7.67 -8.27 4.56
CA GLN A 301 7.19 -8.23 5.96
C GLN A 301 5.81 -7.57 6.12
N SER A 302 5.51 -6.52 5.34
CA SER A 302 4.26 -5.77 5.50
C SER A 302 3.04 -6.55 5.02
N LEU A 303 3.23 -7.52 4.11
CA LEU A 303 2.20 -8.46 3.71
C LEU A 303 1.83 -9.40 4.87
N CYS A 304 2.78 -9.83 5.71
CA CYS A 304 2.52 -10.69 6.87
C CYS A 304 1.47 -10.10 7.83
N ARG A 305 1.42 -8.77 8.00
CA ARG A 305 0.36 -8.09 8.78
C ARG A 305 -0.95 -7.97 8.00
N HIS A 306 -0.86 -7.70 6.69
CA HIS A 306 -2.01 -7.48 5.80
C HIS A 306 -1.72 -7.92 4.35
N PRO A 307 -2.11 -9.15 3.93
CA PRO A 307 -1.75 -9.69 2.61
C PRO A 307 -2.60 -9.14 1.45
N TYR A 308 -3.78 -8.59 1.75
CA TYR A 308 -4.78 -8.13 0.78
C TYR A 308 -5.23 -9.21 -0.21
N ALA A 309 -4.98 -9.06 -1.51
CA ALA A 309 -5.29 -10.07 -2.53
C ALA A 309 -4.11 -11.00 -2.85
N THR A 310 -2.95 -10.75 -2.24
CA THR A 310 -1.77 -11.63 -2.27
C THR A 310 -2.03 -12.85 -1.41
N LYS A 311 -1.60 -14.03 -1.87
CA LYS A 311 -1.77 -15.32 -1.19
C LYS A 311 -0.50 -16.14 -1.34
N TRP A 312 0.07 -16.57 -0.22
CA TRP A 312 1.17 -17.53 -0.12
C TRP A 312 1.03 -18.23 1.24
N HIS A 313 1.61 -19.42 1.38
CA HIS A 313 1.52 -20.21 2.61
C HIS A 313 2.59 -19.78 3.61
N HIS A 314 2.20 -19.44 4.84
CA HIS A 314 3.13 -18.91 5.84
C HIS A 314 2.64 -19.16 7.27
N THR A 315 3.54 -18.98 8.24
CA THR A 315 3.23 -19.07 9.67
C THR A 315 3.40 -17.72 10.36
N ALA A 316 3.00 -17.62 11.63
CA ALA A 316 3.30 -16.45 12.45
C ALA A 316 4.74 -16.45 13.00
N LYS A 317 5.46 -17.57 12.88
CA LYS A 317 6.88 -17.69 13.26
C LYS A 317 7.80 -17.29 12.11
N HIS A 318 7.50 -17.81 10.92
CA HIS A 318 8.27 -17.61 9.70
C HIS A 318 7.41 -16.90 8.66
N CYS A 319 7.73 -15.63 8.41
CA CYS A 319 7.11 -14.78 7.41
C CYS A 319 8.03 -13.55 7.23
N PRO A 320 8.48 -13.24 6.00
CA PRO A 320 7.83 -13.55 4.74
C PRO A 320 8.13 -14.91 4.08
N ASN A 321 8.99 -15.74 4.68
CA ASN A 321 9.22 -17.15 4.34
C ASN A 321 9.28 -17.40 2.82
N LEU A 322 10.41 -17.04 2.23
CA LEU A 322 10.72 -17.14 0.81
C LEU A 322 11.13 -18.57 0.45
N VAL A 323 11.88 -19.21 1.35
CA VAL A 323 12.26 -20.64 1.35
C VAL A 323 11.52 -21.34 2.50
N PRO A 324 10.93 -22.53 2.31
CA PRO A 324 10.25 -23.24 3.41
C PRO A 324 11.27 -23.87 4.36
N ASN A 325 11.07 -23.69 5.68
CA ASN A 325 11.83 -24.44 6.70
C ASN A 325 11.04 -25.66 7.21
N GLN A 326 11.59 -26.44 8.14
CA GLN A 326 10.91 -27.65 8.65
C GLN A 326 9.52 -27.36 9.27
N ASP A 327 9.35 -26.23 9.95
CA ASP A 327 8.08 -25.80 10.55
C ASP A 327 7.03 -25.48 9.46
N ASP A 328 7.46 -25.00 8.29
CA ASP A 328 6.61 -24.80 7.12
C ASP A 328 6.32 -26.13 6.38
N LEU A 329 7.32 -27.01 6.21
CA LEU A 329 7.20 -28.30 5.55
C LEU A 329 6.27 -29.27 6.32
N ASP A 330 6.33 -29.26 7.65
CA ASP A 330 5.43 -30.05 8.51
C ASP A 330 3.94 -29.63 8.34
N LEU A 331 3.69 -28.38 7.98
CA LEU A 331 2.35 -27.82 7.75
C LEU A 331 1.92 -27.87 6.28
N PHE A 332 2.88 -27.79 5.36
CA PHE A 332 2.69 -27.65 3.92
C PHE A 332 3.67 -28.57 3.15
N PRO A 333 3.56 -29.91 3.26
CA PRO A 333 4.55 -30.88 2.75
C PRO A 333 4.58 -31.06 1.22
N TYR A 334 4.12 -30.05 0.49
CA TYR A 334 4.18 -29.91 -0.97
C TYR A 334 4.98 -28.66 -1.39
N LEU A 335 5.49 -27.88 -0.43
CA LEU A 335 6.49 -26.85 -0.69
C LEU A 335 7.85 -27.54 -0.93
N GLU A 336 8.65 -26.96 -1.83
CA GLU A 336 9.95 -27.52 -2.23
C GLU A 336 11.06 -26.50 -1.96
N ASN A 337 11.60 -25.85 -2.99
CA ASN A 337 12.71 -24.90 -2.86
C ASN A 337 12.26 -23.47 -2.53
N THR A 338 10.97 -23.17 -2.72
CA THR A 338 10.40 -21.82 -2.54
C THR A 338 8.95 -21.90 -2.02
N VAL A 339 8.41 -20.75 -1.63
CA VAL A 339 7.02 -20.59 -1.17
C VAL A 339 6.19 -19.79 -2.19
N PRO A 340 5.37 -20.45 -3.05
CA PRO A 340 4.70 -19.78 -4.16
C PRO A 340 3.69 -18.68 -3.75
N ALA A 341 3.73 -17.58 -4.48
CA ALA A 341 2.85 -16.43 -4.31
C ALA A 341 1.83 -16.32 -5.45
N ARG A 342 0.61 -15.85 -5.12
CA ARG A 342 -0.48 -15.61 -6.08
C ARG A 342 -1.19 -14.29 -5.79
N ILE A 343 -1.69 -13.62 -6.82
CA ILE A 343 -2.62 -12.49 -6.70
C ILE A 343 -3.89 -12.79 -7.48
N ASP A 344 -5.03 -12.72 -6.79
CA ASP A 344 -6.36 -12.91 -7.38
C ASP A 344 -6.84 -11.60 -8.04
N TYR A 345 -6.30 -11.31 -9.23
CA TYR A 345 -6.80 -10.26 -10.09
C TYR A 345 -8.17 -10.62 -10.72
N PRO A 346 -8.97 -9.63 -11.14
CA PRO A 346 -10.07 -9.82 -12.07
C PRO A 346 -9.71 -10.72 -13.26
N GLU A 347 -10.69 -11.50 -13.73
CA GLU A 347 -10.62 -12.46 -14.86
C GLU A 347 -9.69 -13.67 -14.67
N ARG A 348 -8.46 -13.45 -14.19
CA ARG A 348 -7.43 -14.49 -14.05
C ARG A 348 -6.46 -14.13 -12.93
N ALA A 349 -6.21 -15.08 -12.02
CA ALA A 349 -5.13 -14.97 -11.04
C ALA A 349 -3.75 -15.13 -11.70
N GLU A 350 -2.76 -14.40 -11.19
CA GLU A 350 -1.36 -14.52 -11.60
C GLU A 350 -0.53 -15.13 -10.46
N HIS A 351 0.49 -15.90 -10.82
CA HIS A 351 1.30 -16.74 -9.93
C HIS A 351 2.79 -16.44 -10.12
N TRP A 352 3.57 -16.57 -9.05
CA TRP A 352 5.03 -16.39 -9.01
C TRP A 352 5.63 -17.38 -8.02
N ASP A 353 6.88 -17.79 -8.25
CA ASP A 353 7.50 -18.89 -7.48
C ASP A 353 7.86 -18.48 -6.04
N SER A 354 7.98 -17.18 -5.76
CA SER A 354 8.06 -16.62 -4.41
C SER A 354 7.63 -15.14 -4.38
N LEU A 355 7.60 -14.53 -3.18
CA LEU A 355 7.34 -13.09 -3.03
C LEU A 355 8.42 -12.21 -3.70
N VAL A 356 9.66 -12.69 -3.81
CA VAL A 356 10.75 -12.02 -4.56
C VAL A 356 10.43 -11.99 -6.06
N HIS A 357 10.02 -13.12 -6.63
CA HIS A 357 9.60 -13.19 -8.04
C HIS A 357 8.40 -12.30 -8.34
N LEU A 358 7.45 -12.19 -7.40
CA LEU A 358 6.33 -11.24 -7.48
C LEU A 358 6.81 -9.78 -7.46
N TYR A 359 7.77 -9.42 -6.61
CA TYR A 359 8.33 -8.06 -6.58
C TYR A 359 8.99 -7.72 -7.93
N ASN A 360 9.88 -8.59 -8.41
CA ASN A 360 10.63 -8.40 -9.64
C ASN A 360 9.73 -8.27 -10.88
N ASP A 361 8.76 -9.16 -11.07
CA ASP A 361 7.85 -9.09 -12.23
C ASP A 361 6.92 -7.87 -12.13
N TRP A 362 6.33 -7.61 -10.95
CA TRP A 362 5.37 -6.52 -10.80
C TRP A 362 6.03 -5.16 -11.04
N TYR A 363 7.21 -4.92 -10.47
CA TYR A 363 7.95 -3.66 -10.68
C TYR A 363 8.69 -3.64 -12.01
N GLY A 364 9.30 -4.74 -12.44
CA GLY A 364 9.98 -4.87 -13.73
C GLY A 364 9.08 -4.59 -14.92
N GLN A 365 7.79 -4.97 -14.86
CA GLN A 365 6.81 -4.61 -15.89
C GLN A 365 6.52 -3.09 -15.98
N TYR A 366 6.64 -2.33 -14.89
CA TYR A 366 6.55 -0.86 -14.95
C TYR A 366 7.89 -0.22 -15.32
N PHE A 367 8.99 -0.77 -14.82
CA PHE A 367 10.35 -0.33 -15.13
C PHE A 367 10.64 -0.39 -16.64
N ARG A 368 10.23 -1.50 -17.28
CA ARG A 368 10.41 -1.81 -18.70
C ARG A 368 9.17 -1.47 -19.56
N ALA A 369 8.26 -0.62 -19.06
CA ALA A 369 7.07 -0.19 -19.79
C ALA A 369 7.37 0.78 -20.95
N ASP A 370 6.63 0.64 -22.05
CA ASP A 370 6.74 1.39 -23.30
C ASP A 370 6.05 2.77 -23.31
N TYR A 371 5.60 3.25 -22.15
CA TYR A 371 4.85 4.49 -21.98
C TYR A 371 5.41 5.33 -20.81
N PRO A 372 5.23 6.66 -20.82
CA PRO A 372 5.67 7.51 -19.72
C PRO A 372 5.14 7.05 -18.37
N ARG A 373 6.05 6.90 -17.40
CA ARG A 373 5.79 6.48 -16.03
C ARG A 373 6.85 7.09 -15.12
N LEU A 374 6.45 7.43 -13.90
CA LEU A 374 7.35 7.72 -12.80
C LEU A 374 7.31 6.58 -11.79
N MET A 375 8.44 6.29 -11.15
CA MET A 375 8.49 5.33 -10.04
C MET A 375 9.26 5.97 -8.88
N VAL A 376 8.67 5.96 -7.69
CA VAL A 376 9.17 6.68 -6.50
C VAL A 376 9.14 5.78 -5.27
N ARG A 377 10.11 5.94 -4.36
CA ARG A 377 10.20 5.10 -3.17
C ARG A 377 9.20 5.53 -2.09
N PHE A 378 8.74 4.57 -1.30
CA PHE A 378 7.87 4.82 -0.15
C PHE A 378 8.63 5.59 0.93
N GLU A 379 9.92 5.34 1.05
CA GLU A 379 10.84 5.90 2.03
C GLU A 379 11.06 7.40 1.75
N ASP A 380 11.04 7.82 0.48
CA ASP A 380 11.06 9.24 0.09
C ASP A 380 9.76 9.98 0.45
N LEU A 381 8.61 9.28 0.61
CA LEU A 381 7.37 9.86 1.17
C LEU A 381 7.47 10.13 2.69
N LEU A 382 8.57 9.72 3.33
CA LEU A 382 8.85 9.94 4.74
C LEU A 382 9.96 11.00 4.92
N PHE A 383 11.08 10.83 4.23
CA PHE A 383 12.31 11.59 4.50
C PHE A 383 12.54 12.75 3.51
N ASN A 384 12.18 12.58 2.24
CA ASN A 384 12.52 13.50 1.13
C ASN A 384 11.27 14.09 0.46
N VAL A 385 10.15 14.16 1.18
CA VAL A 385 8.83 14.23 0.55
C VAL A 385 8.52 15.56 -0.15
N HIS A 386 9.08 16.68 0.32
CA HIS A 386 8.92 17.98 -0.37
C HIS A 386 9.54 17.93 -1.77
N GLU A 387 10.83 17.64 -1.84
CA GLU A 387 11.62 17.56 -3.08
C GLU A 387 11.07 16.51 -4.05
N MET A 388 10.66 15.34 -3.54
CA MET A 388 10.04 14.29 -4.34
C MET A 388 8.70 14.74 -4.93
N VAL A 389 7.82 15.38 -4.14
CA VAL A 389 6.53 15.90 -4.63
C VAL A 389 6.74 16.99 -5.68
N GLU A 390 7.65 17.93 -5.43
CA GLU A 390 7.98 19.03 -6.34
C GLU A 390 8.51 18.49 -7.68
N THR A 391 9.51 17.60 -7.63
CA THR A 391 10.08 16.90 -8.79
C THR A 391 9.02 16.17 -9.62
N VAL A 392 8.14 15.39 -8.97
CA VAL A 392 7.05 14.65 -9.63
C VAL A 392 5.99 15.59 -10.23
N CYS A 393 5.71 16.72 -9.58
CA CYS A 393 4.73 17.69 -10.05
C CYS A 393 5.24 18.45 -11.29
N THR A 394 6.45 19.02 -11.21
CA THR A 394 7.07 19.75 -12.32
C THR A 394 7.35 18.85 -13.52
N CYS A 395 7.69 17.57 -13.32
CA CYS A 395 7.85 16.59 -14.39
C CYS A 395 6.69 16.61 -15.40
N VAL A 396 5.44 16.58 -14.93
CA VAL A 396 4.27 16.49 -15.83
C VAL A 396 3.74 17.84 -16.32
N GLY A 397 4.39 18.95 -15.96
CA GLY A 397 3.87 20.30 -16.21
C GLY A 397 2.84 20.76 -15.16
N GLY A 398 2.80 20.10 -14.00
CA GLY A 398 2.08 20.61 -12.83
C GLY A 398 2.92 21.64 -12.07
N VAL A 399 2.28 22.34 -11.15
CA VAL A 399 2.94 23.26 -10.21
C VAL A 399 2.64 22.87 -8.75
N PRO A 400 3.60 23.02 -7.83
CA PRO A 400 3.33 22.97 -6.40
C PRO A 400 2.25 23.99 -6.02
N ARG A 401 1.42 23.66 -5.03
CA ARG A 401 0.43 24.60 -4.48
C ARG A 401 1.17 25.66 -3.65
N GLU A 402 0.87 26.94 -3.89
CA GLU A 402 1.44 28.12 -3.20
C GLU A 402 1.18 28.21 -1.68
N LYS A 403 0.66 27.16 -1.05
CA LYS A 403 0.34 27.11 0.39
C LYS A 403 1.43 26.35 1.15
N GLN A 404 1.38 26.40 2.48
CA GLN A 404 2.18 25.52 3.34
C GLN A 404 2.04 24.06 2.86
N PHE A 405 3.17 23.36 2.75
CA PHE A 405 3.19 21.94 2.38
C PHE A 405 2.38 21.09 3.35
N ALA A 406 1.59 20.18 2.79
CA ALA A 406 0.62 19.35 3.48
C ALA A 406 1.17 17.96 3.77
N TYR A 407 1.51 17.72 5.03
CA TYR A 407 2.08 16.48 5.54
C TYR A 407 1.03 15.45 5.92
N VAL A 408 1.25 14.19 5.52
CA VAL A 408 0.39 13.04 5.82
C VAL A 408 0.84 12.41 7.14
N VAL A 409 0.69 13.15 8.24
CA VAL A 409 1.19 12.75 9.57
C VAL A 409 0.44 11.52 10.10
N ASP A 410 -0.88 11.56 10.11
CA ASP A 410 -1.71 10.39 10.43
C ASP A 410 -1.76 9.37 9.27
N SER A 411 -1.98 8.10 9.60
CA SER A 411 -2.19 6.94 8.72
C SER A 411 -2.70 7.21 7.30
N GLY A 412 -1.93 6.78 6.29
CA GLY A 412 -2.43 6.71 4.90
C GLY A 412 -3.61 5.74 4.69
N LYS A 413 -3.88 4.81 5.63
CA LYS A 413 -5.02 3.88 5.57
C LYS A 413 -6.20 4.49 6.34
N PHE A 414 -7.31 4.76 5.66
CA PHE A 414 -8.50 5.40 6.26
C PHE A 414 -9.83 5.01 5.57
N GLY A 415 -10.92 4.99 6.32
CA GLY A 415 -12.27 4.71 5.82
C GLY A 415 -12.68 3.22 5.80
N PRO A 416 -13.89 2.89 5.30
CA PRO A 416 -14.60 1.64 5.65
C PRO A 416 -13.98 0.31 5.21
N GLY A 417 -12.88 0.32 4.46
CA GLY A 417 -12.10 -0.87 4.10
C GLY A 417 -10.97 -1.18 5.10
N HIS A 418 -10.88 -0.42 6.19
CA HIS A 418 -9.87 -0.55 7.24
C HIS A 418 -10.55 -0.57 8.62
N PRO A 419 -10.11 -1.43 9.56
CA PRO A 419 -10.78 -1.60 10.85
C PRO A 419 -10.58 -0.38 11.75
N GLU A 420 -11.68 0.22 12.21
CA GLU A 420 -11.66 1.42 13.08
C GLU A 420 -11.08 1.16 14.49
N LYS A 421 -10.94 -0.11 14.91
CA LYS A 421 -10.46 -0.50 16.25
C LYS A 421 -9.65 -1.80 16.22
N GLY A 422 -8.51 -1.82 16.90
CA GLY A 422 -7.69 -3.03 17.13
C GLY A 422 -6.18 -2.75 17.10
N ALA A 423 -5.37 -3.73 17.51
CA ALA A 423 -3.90 -3.69 17.47
C ALA A 423 -3.29 -3.74 16.05
N SER A 424 -4.11 -3.63 15.01
CA SER A 424 -3.69 -3.26 13.65
C SER A 424 -3.50 -1.75 13.49
N GLN A 425 -3.06 -1.06 14.57
CA GLN A 425 -2.80 0.38 14.56
C GLN A 425 -1.92 0.73 13.38
N HIS A 426 -2.43 1.66 12.58
CA HIS A 426 -1.82 2.01 11.31
C HIS A 426 -0.60 2.90 11.57
N THR A 427 0.53 2.53 10.99
CA THR A 427 1.76 3.30 11.10
C THR A 427 1.53 4.72 10.54
N ASN A 428 1.67 5.71 11.42
CA ASN A 428 1.70 7.14 11.11
C ASN A 428 3.07 7.52 10.50
N LEU A 429 3.29 8.80 10.20
CA LEU A 429 4.56 9.28 9.64
C LEU A 429 5.75 9.02 10.58
N ILE A 430 5.57 9.28 11.87
CA ILE A 430 6.62 9.20 12.91
C ILE A 430 7.08 7.75 13.09
N GLY A 431 6.16 6.83 13.38
CA GLY A 431 6.47 5.40 13.50
C GLY A 431 6.91 4.75 12.18
N ALA A 432 6.63 5.37 11.03
CA ALA A 432 7.23 4.96 9.76
C ALA A 432 8.70 5.41 9.67
N MET A 433 9.03 6.66 10.02
CA MET A 433 10.42 7.12 10.10
C MET A 433 11.24 6.22 11.05
N VAL A 434 10.72 5.91 12.24
CA VAL A 434 11.35 4.95 13.18
C VAL A 434 11.53 3.57 12.53
N LYS A 435 10.47 3.01 11.93
CA LYS A 435 10.54 1.64 11.37
C LYS A 435 11.53 1.51 10.20
N TYR A 436 11.56 2.49 9.29
CA TYR A 436 12.27 2.33 8.00
C TYR A 436 13.61 3.06 7.95
N GLY A 437 13.89 4.02 8.83
CA GLY A 437 15.18 4.73 8.88
C GLY A 437 16.34 3.97 9.53
N THR A 438 16.18 2.70 9.89
CA THR A 438 17.26 1.82 10.36
C THR A 438 17.14 0.41 9.79
N ASP A 439 18.27 -0.29 9.69
CA ASP A 439 18.38 -1.69 9.29
C ASP A 439 17.81 -2.68 10.33
N LYS A 440 17.79 -2.30 11.61
CA LYS A 440 17.28 -3.09 12.76
C LYS A 440 15.97 -3.85 12.51
N LEU A 441 15.05 -3.29 11.72
CA LEU A 441 13.75 -3.89 11.41
C LEU A 441 13.60 -4.28 9.93
N ARG A 442 14.64 -4.13 9.09
CA ARG A 442 14.62 -4.38 7.64
C ARG A 442 14.52 -5.87 7.30
N PHE A 443 15.17 -6.73 8.10
CA PHE A 443 15.24 -8.18 7.88
C PHE A 443 14.42 -9.02 8.89
N LYS A 444 13.59 -8.37 9.71
CA LYS A 444 12.83 -9.04 10.79
C LYS A 444 11.84 -10.09 10.24
N GLY A 445 12.05 -11.35 10.63
CA GLY A 445 11.16 -12.48 10.29
C GLY A 445 11.67 -13.39 9.16
N MET A 446 12.82 -13.06 8.58
CA MET A 446 13.57 -13.88 7.63
C MET A 446 14.61 -14.74 8.37
N THR A 447 14.93 -15.91 7.81
CA THR A 447 16.12 -16.69 8.17
C THR A 447 17.31 -16.36 7.24
N ASP A 448 18.45 -16.99 7.49
CA ASP A 448 19.65 -16.86 6.66
C ASP A 448 19.42 -17.41 5.24
N GLU A 449 18.60 -18.47 5.10
CA GLU A 449 18.17 -19.00 3.80
C GLU A 449 17.26 -18.04 3.04
N ASP A 450 16.33 -17.37 3.73
CA ASP A 450 15.49 -16.30 3.15
C ASP A 450 16.36 -15.14 2.62
N LEU A 451 17.39 -14.75 3.38
CA LEU A 451 18.30 -13.66 3.01
C LEU A 451 19.22 -14.03 1.85
N LEU A 452 19.80 -15.23 1.86
CA LEU A 452 20.58 -15.78 0.74
C LEU A 452 19.74 -15.88 -0.53
N PHE A 453 18.55 -16.47 -0.44
CA PHE A 453 17.62 -16.57 -1.56
C PHE A 453 17.22 -15.19 -2.09
N ALA A 454 16.95 -14.21 -1.22
CA ALA A 454 16.65 -12.84 -1.65
C ALA A 454 17.85 -12.16 -2.32
N HIS A 455 19.07 -12.36 -1.84
CA HIS A 455 20.30 -11.87 -2.47
C HIS A 455 20.50 -12.48 -3.88
N GLU A 456 20.25 -13.78 -4.05
CA GLU A 456 20.39 -14.48 -5.33
C GLU A 456 19.28 -14.14 -6.35
N ASN A 457 18.06 -13.83 -5.88
CA ASN A 457 16.87 -13.76 -6.74
C ASN A 457 16.28 -12.35 -6.93
N LEU A 458 16.68 -11.31 -6.19
CA LEU A 458 16.22 -9.94 -6.45
C LEU A 458 16.83 -9.39 -7.75
N ASP A 459 16.00 -8.74 -8.60
CA ASP A 459 16.46 -8.19 -9.89
C ASP A 459 17.48 -7.06 -9.65
N PRO A 460 18.77 -7.24 -10.00
CA PRO A 460 19.82 -6.28 -9.67
C PRO A 460 19.69 -4.96 -10.45
N GLU A 461 19.00 -4.97 -11.60
CA GLU A 461 18.67 -3.74 -12.33
C GLU A 461 17.71 -2.87 -11.50
N LEU A 462 16.69 -3.49 -10.89
CA LEU A 462 15.73 -2.81 -10.02
C LEU A 462 16.38 -2.35 -8.70
N MET A 463 17.19 -3.19 -8.07
CA MET A 463 17.86 -2.84 -6.80
C MET A 463 18.82 -1.66 -6.98
N ALA A 464 19.60 -1.64 -8.07
CA ALA A 464 20.47 -0.52 -8.41
C ALA A 464 19.68 0.74 -8.78
N ALA A 465 18.66 0.62 -9.65
CA ALA A 465 17.87 1.77 -10.09
C ALA A 465 17.05 2.44 -8.98
N PHE A 466 16.66 1.67 -7.96
CA PHE A 466 15.92 2.17 -6.79
C PHE A 466 16.83 2.44 -5.57
N GLN A 467 18.15 2.25 -5.71
CA GLN A 467 19.14 2.46 -4.66
C GLN A 467 18.79 1.74 -3.33
N TYR A 468 18.40 0.47 -3.42
CA TYR A 468 18.25 -0.39 -2.24
C TYR A 468 19.47 -1.30 -2.11
N GLU A 469 20.17 -1.22 -0.98
CA GLU A 469 21.29 -2.11 -0.65
C GLU A 469 20.80 -3.56 -0.54
N VAL A 470 21.30 -4.47 -1.36
CA VAL A 470 21.21 -5.93 -1.10
C VAL A 470 22.26 -6.23 -0.01
N PRO A 471 21.91 -6.83 1.14
CA PRO A 471 22.90 -7.21 2.14
C PRO A 471 23.82 -8.28 1.56
N PRO A 472 25.08 -8.39 2.03
CA PRO A 472 25.92 -9.55 1.70
C PRO A 472 25.23 -10.84 2.18
N PRO A 473 25.55 -12.00 1.56
CA PRO A 473 25.12 -13.29 2.08
C PRO A 473 25.67 -13.50 3.52
N PRO A 474 24.91 -14.20 4.39
CA PRO A 474 25.25 -14.41 5.80
C PRO A 474 26.46 -15.32 6.03
#